data_AF-A0A3B9DNB9-F1
#
_entry.id   AF-A0A3B9DNB9-F1
#
_cell.length_a   1.000
_cell.length_b   1.000
_cell.length_c   1.000
_cell.angle_alpha   90.00
_cell.angle_beta   90.00
_cell.angle_gamma   90.00
#
_symmetry.space_group_name_H-M   'P 1'
#
loop_
_entity.id
_entity.type
_entity.pdbx_description
1 polymer ?
#
loop_
_entity_poly.entity_id
_entity_poly.type
_entity_poly.pdbx_seq_one_letter_code
_entity_poly.pdbx_strand_id
1 'polypeptide(L)'
;MRLEIHDEAGQSVQVLGMNRLRPGINRVHWDLRETSSTTPRLRTVPLEHAHVELSDQGWRSLGEGGRVTPLATPGTYTVTLRAAGFELVQPLELLKDP
;
A
#
# COMPACT_ATOMS: atom_id res chain seq x y z
N MET A 1 -9.19 -2.49 -15.03
CA MET A 1 -8.12 -1.47 -15.23
C MET A 1 -7.20 -1.53 -14.04
N ARG A 2 -5.89 -1.38 -14.25
CA ARG A 2 -4.88 -1.44 -13.19
C ARG A 2 -3.86 -0.31 -13.38
N LEU A 3 -3.53 0.39 -12.30
CA LEU A 3 -2.42 1.35 -12.23
C LEU A 3 -1.34 0.75 -11.33
N GLU A 4 -0.12 0.63 -11.84
CA GLU A 4 1.04 0.11 -11.11
C GLU A 4 2.05 1.24 -10.96
N ILE A 5 2.56 1.41 -9.75
CA ILE A 5 3.56 2.41 -9.41
C ILE A 5 4.82 1.68 -8.98
N HIS A 6 5.92 1.96 -9.67
CA HIS A 6 7.24 1.44 -9.33
C HIS A 6 8.19 2.59 -8.99
N ASP A 7 9.09 2.38 -8.04
CA ASP A 7 10.15 3.33 -7.72
C ASP A 7 11.29 3.29 -8.77
N GLU A 8 12.31 4.12 -8.56
CA GLU A 8 13.50 4.18 -9.41
C GLU A 8 14.25 2.83 -9.51
N ALA A 9 14.20 2.02 -8.45
CA ALA A 9 14.79 0.68 -8.42
C ALA A 9 13.89 -0.40 -9.05
N GLY A 10 12.72 -0.03 -9.57
CA GLY A 10 11.74 -0.94 -10.15
C GLY A 10 10.94 -1.74 -9.10
N GLN A 11 11.03 -1.40 -7.82
CA GLN A 11 10.25 -2.04 -6.76
C GLN A 11 8.79 -1.57 -6.83
N SER A 12 7.85 -2.48 -6.56
CA SER A 12 6.43 -2.15 -6.55
C SER A 12 6.07 -1.38 -5.29
N VAL A 13 5.58 -0.15 -5.48
CA VAL A 13 5.20 0.78 -4.42
C VAL A 13 3.72 0.64 -4.12
N GLN A 14 2.90 0.62 -5.17
CA GLN A 14 1.45 0.55 -5.07
C GLN A 14 0.82 -0.03 -6.34
N VAL A 15 -0.29 -0.76 -6.16
CA VAL A 15 -1.10 -1.28 -7.26
C VAL A 15 -2.57 -0.94 -7.02
N LEU A 16 -3.14 -0.08 -7.86
CA LEU A 16 -4.52 0.37 -7.77
C LEU A 16 -5.36 -0.34 -8.83
N GLY A 17 -6.27 -1.21 -8.39
CA GLY A 17 -7.20 -1.93 -9.24
C GLY A 17 -8.58 -1.28 -9.29
N MET A 18 -9.15 -1.13 -10.49
CA MET A 18 -10.59 -0.94 -10.65
C MET A 18 -11.22 -2.19 -11.23
N ASN A 19 -12.12 -2.76 -10.43
CA ASN A 19 -12.82 -4.00 -10.77
C ASN A 19 -14.02 -3.74 -11.71
N ARG A 20 -14.52 -2.51 -11.81
CA ARG A 20 -15.67 -2.17 -12.65
C ARG A 20 -15.44 -0.86 -13.40
N LEU A 21 -15.35 -0.94 -14.72
CA LEU A 21 -15.34 0.21 -15.61
C LEU A 21 -16.78 0.53 -16.03
N ARG A 22 -17.06 1.81 -16.26
CA ARG A 22 -18.35 2.28 -16.79
C ARG A 22 -18.16 2.96 -18.14
N PRO A 23 -19.18 2.95 -19.03
CA PRO A 23 -19.16 3.78 -20.24
C PRO A 23 -18.87 5.25 -19.89
N GLY A 24 -18.03 5.91 -20.70
CA GLY A 24 -17.57 7.28 -20.45
C GLY A 24 -16.17 7.36 -19.82
N ILE A 25 -15.91 8.46 -19.10
CA ILE A 25 -14.60 8.75 -18.51
C ILE A 25 -14.45 8.01 -17.17
N ASN A 26 -13.38 7.23 -17.05
CA ASN A 26 -12.98 6.57 -15.80
C ASN A 26 -11.70 7.24 -15.29
N ARG A 27 -11.63 7.53 -13.97
CA ARG A 27 -10.48 8.21 -13.35
C ARG A 27 -9.95 7.42 -12.17
N VAL A 28 -8.64 7.15 -12.16
CA VAL A 28 -7.88 6.64 -11.02
C VAL A 28 -6.96 7.74 -10.52
N HIS A 29 -6.71 7.77 -9.21
CA HIS A 29 -5.67 8.62 -8.63
C HIS A 29 -4.89 7.80 -7.60
N TRP A 30 -3.61 8.12 -7.47
CA TRP A 30 -2.77 7.65 -6.39
C TRP A 30 -2.67 8.76 -5.35
N ASP A 31 -2.91 8.42 -4.09
CA ASP A 31 -2.82 9.31 -2.93
C ASP A 31 -1.40 9.44 -2.37
N LEU A 32 -0.40 9.02 -3.16
CA LEU A 32 1.02 9.04 -2.83
C LEU A 32 1.37 8.13 -1.64
N ARG A 33 0.56 7.11 -1.37
CA ARG A 33 0.84 6.12 -0.33
C ARG A 33 1.29 4.78 -0.86
N GLU A 34 2.21 4.17 -0.14
CA GLU A 34 2.66 2.81 -0.41
C GLU A 34 1.57 1.77 -0.10
N THR A 35 1.82 0.53 -0.51
CA THR A 35 0.98 -0.59 -0.14
C THR A 35 0.93 -0.75 1.39
N SER A 36 -0.26 -0.96 1.94
CA SER A 36 -0.42 -1.12 3.39
C SER A 36 0.35 -2.32 3.90
N SER A 37 1.03 -2.16 5.03
CA SER A 37 1.77 -3.25 5.66
C SER A 37 0.85 -4.41 6.06
N THR A 38 1.44 -5.59 6.27
CA THR A 38 0.70 -6.70 6.91
C THR A 38 0.36 -6.36 8.35
N THR A 39 -0.79 -6.83 8.85
CA THR A 39 -1.16 -6.64 10.25
C THR A 39 -0.08 -7.25 11.15
N PRO A 40 0.50 -6.48 12.10
CA PRO A 40 1.52 -7.00 13.00
C PRO A 40 0.92 -8.06 13.93
N ARG A 41 1.71 -9.10 14.23
CA ARG A 41 1.36 -10.18 15.15
C ARG A 41 2.39 -10.22 16.27
N LEU A 42 1.96 -9.97 17.50
CA LEU A 42 2.83 -9.99 18.68
C LEU A 42 2.99 -11.41 19.19
N ARG A 43 4.23 -11.84 19.43
CA ARG A 43 4.56 -13.18 19.93
C ARG A 43 5.03 -13.18 21.40
N THR A 44 4.73 -12.11 22.12
CA THR A 44 5.12 -11.91 23.51
C THR A 44 3.92 -11.55 24.37
N VAL A 45 3.94 -12.02 25.62
CA VAL A 45 2.98 -11.62 26.64
C VAL A 45 3.37 -10.24 27.19
N PRO A 46 2.40 -9.35 27.41
CA PRO A 46 2.67 -8.04 27.99
C PRO A 46 3.07 -8.16 29.47
N LEU A 47 4.12 -7.43 29.86
CA LEU A 47 4.73 -7.53 31.20
C LEU A 47 3.76 -7.18 32.34
N GLU A 48 3.01 -6.09 32.18
CA GLU A 48 2.11 -5.54 33.22
C GLU A 48 0.65 -6.00 33.08
N HIS A 49 0.36 -6.92 32.15
CA HIS A 49 -1.01 -7.35 31.83
C HIS A 49 -1.08 -8.88 31.73
N ALA A 50 -0.81 -9.56 32.84
CA ALA A 50 -0.74 -11.02 32.93
C ALA A 50 -2.02 -11.77 32.51
N HIS A 51 -3.17 -11.10 32.47
CA HIS A 51 -4.43 -11.68 32.00
C HIS A 51 -4.53 -11.76 30.45
N VAL A 52 -3.58 -11.18 29.72
CA VAL A 52 -3.55 -11.21 28.26
C VAL A 52 -2.68 -12.37 27.79
N GLU A 53 -3.33 -13.38 27.23
CA GLU A 53 -2.67 -14.57 26.71
C GLU A 53 -2.42 -14.51 25.19
N LEU A 54 -1.54 -15.39 24.72
CA LEU A 54 -1.41 -15.65 23.29
C LEU A 54 -2.54 -16.57 22.84
N SER A 55 -3.03 -16.41 21.61
CA SER A 55 -3.97 -17.37 21.02
C SER A 55 -3.32 -18.74 20.76
N ASP A 56 -4.13 -19.74 20.42
CA ASP A 56 -3.67 -21.08 20.01
C ASP A 56 -2.67 -21.07 18.84
N GLN A 57 -2.64 -19.97 18.07
CA GLN A 57 -1.67 -19.77 16.99
C GLN A 57 -0.32 -19.19 17.46
N GLY A 58 -0.14 -18.98 18.76
CA GLY A 58 1.09 -18.46 19.37
C GLY A 58 1.33 -16.97 19.14
N TRP A 59 0.28 -16.19 18.86
CA TRP A 59 0.37 -14.74 18.72
C TRP A 59 -0.89 -14.04 19.24
N ARG A 60 -0.77 -12.75 19.55
CA ARG A 60 -1.87 -11.84 19.89
C ARG A 60 -1.85 -10.59 19.01
N SER A 61 -3.00 -9.93 18.86
CA SER A 61 -3.07 -8.65 18.16
C SER A 61 -2.38 -7.54 18.97
N LEU A 62 -2.02 -6.44 18.30
CA LEU A 62 -1.36 -5.28 18.90
C LEU A 62 -2.23 -4.57 19.96
N GLY A 63 -3.54 -4.81 19.97
CA GLY A 63 -4.50 -4.00 20.74
C GLY A 63 -4.77 -2.70 20.00
N GLU A 64 -4.24 -1.58 20.49
CA GLU A 64 -4.28 -0.28 19.81
C GLU A 64 -3.14 -0.15 18.79
N GLY A 65 -3.49 0.30 17.58
CA GLY A 65 -2.60 0.38 16.42
C GLY A 65 -2.88 -0.71 15.37
N GLY A 66 -2.08 -0.79 14.32
CA GLY A 66 -2.37 -1.72 13.24
C GLY A 66 -1.44 -1.58 12.04
N ARG A 67 -2.02 -1.77 10.86
CA ARG A 67 -1.31 -1.60 9.60
C ARG A 67 -0.90 -0.14 9.43
N VAL A 68 0.24 0.06 8.77
CA VAL A 68 0.71 1.37 8.37
C VAL A 68 0.65 1.49 6.85
N THR A 69 0.38 2.69 6.37
CA THR A 69 0.37 3.00 4.94
C THR A 69 1.19 4.28 4.74
N PRO A 70 2.53 4.15 4.67
CA PRO A 70 3.44 5.28 4.57
C PRO A 70 3.17 6.15 3.34
N LEU A 71 3.53 7.43 3.43
CA LEU A 71 3.69 8.25 2.23
C LEU A 71 4.94 7.79 1.49
N ALA A 72 4.83 7.70 0.18
CA ALA A 72 5.94 7.41 -0.70
C ALA A 72 7.00 8.51 -0.56
N THR A 73 8.27 8.11 -0.54
CA THR A 73 9.38 9.06 -0.40
C THR A 73 9.53 9.93 -1.66
N PRO A 74 9.96 11.20 -1.53
CA PRO A 74 10.31 12.00 -2.71
C PRO A 74 11.34 11.28 -3.61
N GLY A 75 11.17 11.36 -4.92
CA GLY A 75 11.98 10.63 -5.88
C GLY A 75 11.28 10.42 -7.23
N THR A 76 11.90 9.61 -8.09
CA THR A 76 11.37 9.28 -9.41
C THR A 76 10.57 7.97 -9.36
N TYR A 77 9.40 7.97 -9.99
CA TYR A 77 8.52 6.82 -10.10
C TYR A 77 8.13 6.57 -11.54
N THR A 78 7.86 5.31 -11.85
CA THR A 78 7.24 4.89 -13.11
C THR A 78 5.80 4.48 -12.86
N VAL A 79 4.87 5.18 -13.51
CA VAL A 79 3.42 4.90 -13.43
C VAL A 79 2.99 4.18 -14.70
N THR A 80 2.49 2.96 -14.54
CA THR A 80 2.03 2.11 -15.64
C THR A 80 0.52 1.87 -15.53
N LEU A 81 -0.24 2.37 -16.50
CA LEU A 81 -1.69 2.15 -16.61
C LEU A 81 -1.96 1.05 -17.64
N ARG A 82 -2.63 -0.03 -17.22
CA ARG A 82 -3.14 -1.09 -18.09
C ARG A 82 -4.68 -1.06 -18.13
N ALA A 83 -5.23 -0.78 -19.31
CA ALA A 83 -6.68 -0.68 -19.52
C ALA A 83 -7.08 -1.07 -20.95
N ALA A 84 -8.11 -1.91 -21.09
CA ALA A 84 -8.69 -2.28 -22.39
C ALA A 84 -7.67 -2.77 -23.43
N GLY A 85 -6.62 -3.49 -23.00
CA GLY A 85 -5.55 -3.97 -23.88
C GLY A 85 -4.45 -2.96 -24.19
N PHE A 86 -4.58 -1.72 -23.73
CA PHE A 86 -3.55 -0.68 -23.84
C PHE A 86 -2.69 -0.63 -22.58
N GLU A 87 -1.42 -0.28 -22.79
CA GLU A 87 -0.44 0.02 -21.75
C GLU A 87 0.10 1.44 -21.98
N LEU A 88 0.02 2.26 -20.95
CA LEU A 88 0.57 3.61 -20.92
C LEU A 88 1.56 3.70 -19.77
N VAL A 89 2.78 4.12 -20.07
CA VAL A 89 3.86 4.28 -19.10
C VAL A 89 4.24 5.75 -19.04
N GLN A 90 4.31 6.33 -17.83
CA GLN A 90 4.71 7.72 -17.62
C GLN A 90 5.65 7.84 -16.42
N PRO A 91 6.76 8.61 -16.54
CA PRO A 91 7.56 8.99 -15.39
C PRO A 91 6.83 10.02 -14.53
N LEU A 92 7.06 9.98 -13.22
CA LEU A 92 6.53 10.92 -12.23
C LEU A 92 7.66 11.33 -11.27
N GLU A 93 7.95 12.61 -11.19
CA GLU A 93 8.81 13.17 -10.14
C GLU A 93 7.96 13.57 -8.94
N LEU A 94 8.20 12.91 -7.80
CA LEU A 94 7.52 13.19 -6.55
C LEU A 94 8.41 14.08 -5.68
N LEU A 95 7.90 15.26 -5.34
CA LEU A 95 8.58 16.24 -4.50
C LEU A 95 8.05 16.20 -3.06
N LYS A 96 8.89 16.63 -2.11
CA LYS A 96 8.46 16.83 -0.73
C LYS A 96 7.51 18.04 -0.67
N ASP A 97 6.51 17.96 0.20
CA ASP A 97 5.68 19.11 0.58
C ASP A 97 6.58 20.19 1.25
N PRO A 98 6.55 21.46 0.80
CA PRO A 98 7.39 22.55 1.31
C PRO A 98 7.27 22.85 2.81
#